data_AF-E4N061-F1
#
_entry.id   AF-E4N061-F1
#
_cell.length_a   1.000
_cell.length_b   1.000
_cell.length_c   1.000
_cell.angle_alpha   90.00
_cell.angle_beta   90.00
_cell.angle_gamma   90.00
#
_symmetry.space_group_name_H-M   'P 1'
#
loop_
_entity.id
_entity.type
_entity.pdbx_description
1 polymer ?
#
loop_
_entity_poly.entity_id
_entity_poly.type
_entity_poly.pdbx_seq_one_letter_code
_entity_poly.pdbx_strand_id
1 'polypeptide(L)' 'MIVTALHRHPVESLLGETVTRARIDARGLDGDRRHRGSEVSGSGGAGGVRPSGSWP' A
#
# COMPACT_ATOMS: atom_id res chain seq x y z
N MET A 1 21.37 19.36 1.35
CA MET A 1 20.04 18.78 1.04
C MET A 1 19.40 18.33 2.36
N ILE A 2 18.17 18.76 2.65
CA ILE A 2 17.47 18.47 3.91
C ILE A 2 16.21 17.67 3.57
N VAL A 3 15.95 16.60 4.33
CA VAL A 3 14.71 15.82 4.21
C VAL A 3 13.58 16.60 4.85
N THR A 4 12.54 16.95 4.09
CA THR A 4 11.39 17.75 4.57
C THR A 4 10.20 16.90 5.02
N ALA A 5 10.07 15.69 4.49
CA ALA A 5 9.05 14.73 4.86
C ALA A 5 9.56 13.31 4.62
N LEU A 6 9.09 12.37 5.43
CA LEU A 6 9.41 10.95 5.31
C LEU A 6 8.12 10.14 5.39
N HIS A 7 7.87 9.33 4.37
CA HIS A 7 6.67 8.50 4.26
C HIS A 7 7.06 7.04 4.13
N ARG A 8 6.30 6.16 4.76
CA ARG A 8 6.37 4.69 4.61
C ARG A 8 5.05 4.19 4.05
N HIS A 9 5.08 3.32 3.05
CA HIS A 9 3.94 2.70 2.41
C HIS A 9 3.97 1.18 2.67
N PRO A 10 3.41 0.67 3.78
CA PRO A 10 3.49 -0.76 4.11
C PRO A 10 2.90 -1.67 3.04
N VAL A 11 1.90 -1.18 2.31
CA VAL A 11 1.21 -1.86 1.22
C VAL A 11 1.42 -1.09 -0.08
N GLU A 12 1.71 -1.81 -1.16
CA GLU A 12 1.85 -1.24 -2.49
C GLU A 12 0.56 -0.50 -2.92
N SER A 13 0.73 0.72 -3.46
CA SER A 13 -0.37 1.56 -4.00
C SER A 13 -1.41 2.06 -2.98
N LEU A 14 -1.19 1.92 -1.67
CA LEU A 14 -2.02 2.53 -0.62
C LEU A 14 -1.37 3.78 -0.01
N LEU A 15 -2.20 4.58 0.68
CA LEU A 15 -1.77 5.80 1.35
C LEU A 15 -0.66 5.48 2.36
N GLY A 16 0.47 6.16 2.23
CA GLY A 16 1.61 6.02 3.14
C GLY A 16 1.38 6.76 4.45
N GLU A 17 2.04 6.31 5.50
CA GLU A 17 2.08 6.98 6.79
C GLU A 17 3.30 7.91 6.89
N THR A 18 3.14 9.07 7.50
CA THR A 18 4.25 9.96 7.81
C THR A 18 5.01 9.45 9.01
N VAL A 19 6.33 9.33 8.90
CA VAL A 19 7.21 8.87 9.99
C VAL A 19 8.27 9.92 10.29
N THR A 20 8.70 9.98 11.56
CA THR A 20 9.72 10.95 12.00
C THR A 20 11.14 10.41 11.83
N ARG A 21 11.30 9.09 11.79
CA ARG A 21 12.57 8.37 11.59
C ARG A 21 12.31 7.02 10.94
N ALA A 22 13.26 6.56 10.13
CA ALA A 22 13.26 5.20 9.58
C ALA A 22 14.68 4.66 9.40
N ARG A 23 14.77 3.33 9.25
CA ARG A 23 16.00 2.63 8.88
C ARG A 23 15.98 2.37 7.38
N ILE A 24 17.14 2.50 6.74
CA ILE A 24 17.31 2.24 5.31
C ILE A 24 18.31 1.08 5.16
N ASP A 25 17.94 0.07 4.39
CA ASP A 25 18.83 -1.01 3.95
C ASP A 25 18.97 -1.01 2.41
N ALA A 26 19.65 -2.01 1.84
CA ALA A 26 19.86 -2.12 0.40
C ALA A 26 18.55 -2.25 -0.42
N ARG A 27 17.42 -2.58 0.23
CA ARG A 27 16.10 -2.72 -0.38
C ARG A 27 15.22 -1.48 -0.19
N GLY A 28 15.68 -0.49 0.57
CA GLY A 28 14.97 0.76 0.83
C GLY A 28 14.60 0.94 2.29
N LEU A 29 13.46 1.58 2.54
CA LEU A 29 13.01 1.91 3.88
C LEU A 29 12.41 0.67 4.57
N ASP A 30 12.84 0.39 5.79
CA ASP A 30 12.40 -0.79 6.52
C ASP A 30 10.88 -0.78 6.75
N GLY A 31 10.20 -1.81 6.23
CA GLY A 31 8.74 -1.93 6.29
C GLY A 31 8.00 -1.28 5.12
N ASP A 32 8.69 -0.66 4.16
CA ASP A 32 8.08 -0.14 2.94
C ASP A 32 7.76 -1.28 1.96
N ARG A 33 6.56 -1.21 1.37
CA ARG A 33 5.99 -2.11 0.35
C ARG A 33 6.17 -3.60 0.64
N ARG A 34 6.06 -3.98 1.92
CA ARG A 34 6.17 -5.39 2.33
C ARG A 34 4.97 -6.24 1.91
N HIS A 35 3.84 -5.61 1.61
CA HIS A 35 2.62 -6.28 1.20
C HIS A 35 2.17 -5.83 -0.17
N ARG A 36 1.77 -6.78 -1.01
CA ARG A 36 1.05 -6.47 -2.24
C ARG A 36 -0.41 -6.20 -1.89
N GLY A 37 -1.06 -5.22 -2.52
CA GLY A 37 -2.48 -4.88 -2.23
C GLY A 37 -3.45 -6.09 -2.30
N SER A 38 -3.10 -7.13 -3.06
CA SER A 38 -3.84 -8.40 -3.14
C SER A 38 -3.74 -9.29 -1.90
N GLU A 39 -2.74 -9.08 -1.02
CA GLU A 39 -2.48 -9.90 0.18
C GLU A 39 -3.23 -9.39 1.42
N VAL A 40 -3.74 -8.15 1.38
CA VAL A 40 -4.48 -7.50 2.47
C VAL A 40 -5.99 -7.84 2.44
N SER A 41 -6.42 -8.73 1.54
CA SER A 41 -7.78 -9.30 1.55
C SER A 41 -7.77 -10.75 2.04
N GLY A 42 -7.49 -10.93 3.33
CA GLY A 42 -7.60 -12.21 4.01
C GLY A 42 -9.02 -12.56 4.47
N SER A 43 -10.01 -12.62 3.56
CA SER A 43 -11.19 -13.53 3.64
C SER A 43 -12.13 -13.32 2.45
N GLY A 44 -12.14 -14.28 1.52
CA GLY A 44 -13.27 -14.59 0.64
C GLY A 44 -13.78 -13.50 -0.32
N GLY A 45 -13.39 -13.57 -1.59
CA GLY A 45 -14.13 -12.91 -2.66
C GLY A 45 -13.23 -12.48 -3.80
N ALA A 46 -13.28 -13.24 -4.89
CA ALA A 46 -12.83 -12.76 -6.20
C ALA A 46 -13.43 -11.37 -6.45
N GLY A 47 -12.56 -10.37 -6.59
CA GLY A 47 -12.91 -9.02 -6.99
C GLY A 47 -13.50 -9.03 -8.40
N GLY A 48 -14.81 -9.23 -8.46
CA GLY A 48 -15.63 -9.16 -9.64
C GLY A 48 -17.01 -8.65 -9.23
N VAL A 49 -17.08 -7.42 -8.74
CA VAL A 49 -18.34 -6.70 -8.66
C VAL A 49 -18.84 -6.55 -10.11
N ARG A 50 -19.73 -7.46 -10.52
CA ARG A 50 -20.57 -7.23 -11.70
C ARG A 50 -21.49 -6.08 -11.34
N PRO A 51 -21.43 -4.91 -12.00
CA PRO A 51 -22.47 -3.92 -11.83
C PRO A 51 -23.75 -4.52 -12.42
N SER A 52 -24.71 -4.85 -11.56
CA SER A 52 -26.10 -5.09 -11.94
C SER A 52 -26.72 -3.74 -12.33
N GLY A 53 -26.41 -3.31 -13.55
CA GLY A 53 -27.01 -2.17 -14.20
C GLY A 53 -27.45 -2.59 -15.59
N SER A 54 -28.74 -2.90 -15.74
CA SER A 54 -29.39 -3.22 -17.01
C SER A 54 -29.94 -1.96 -17.65
N TRP A 55 -29.29 -1.39 -18.67
CA TRP A 55 -29.86 -0.40 -19.60
C TRP A 55 -29.02 -0.34 -20.89
N PRO A 56 -29.59 -0.15 -22.10
CA PRO A 56 -30.93 -0.45 -22.60
C PRO A 56 -31.00 -1.74 -23.46
#